data_AF-A0A524FZK2-F1
#
_entry.id   AF-A0A524FZK2-F1
#
_cell.length_a   1.000
_cell.length_b   1.000
_cell.length_c   1.000
_cell.angle_alpha   90.00
_cell.angle_beta   90.00
_cell.angle_gamma   90.00
#
_symmetry.space_group_name_H-M   'P 1'
#
loop_
_entity.id
_entity.type
_entity.pdbx_description
1 polymer ?
#
loop_
_entity_poly.entity_id
_entity_poly.type
_entity_poly.pdbx_seq_one_letter_code
_entity_poly.pdbx_strand_id
1 'polypeptide(L)'
;MILTARELIQKLANDTGLHYSAVAKLVNRSMQKGRGLIESVRIIAEDYKLNPKIYKINPENIVSEAVKILREDYTQTLMISAVLGQMVESKGKDRFPPPAFFAFIEILSEIENVPRDSKSETSTEIEERTTRMIELMTTLVSLLCDWSELGVNGIAFDCPDALREIARAVFRKTKLLQGGLWTCISCGNIVDVKETRALMCVECDNKIDGRRSLEDTFETLGGRTRSGYGRTEGK
;
A
#
# COMPACT_ATOMS: atom_id res chain seq x y z
N MET A 1 -7.09 16.67 10.04
CA MET A 1 -7.30 15.98 8.75
C MET A 1 -5.98 15.98 7.99
N ILE A 2 -5.51 14.81 7.54
CA ILE A 2 -4.25 14.68 6.80
C ILE A 2 -4.58 14.83 5.32
N LEU A 3 -4.02 15.87 4.70
CA LEU A 3 -4.13 16.13 3.27
C LEU A 3 -3.38 15.05 2.47
N THR A 4 -4.11 14.26 1.69
CA THR A 4 -3.52 13.32 0.72
C THR A 4 -3.10 14.06 -0.56
N ALA A 5 -2.31 13.40 -1.42
CA ALA A 5 -1.95 13.96 -2.73
C ALA A 5 -3.19 14.31 -3.56
N ARG A 6 -4.22 13.44 -3.51
CA ARG A 6 -5.51 13.66 -4.16
C ARG A 6 -6.20 14.91 -3.63
N GLU A 7 -6.31 15.06 -2.32
CA GLU A 7 -6.96 16.22 -1.69
C GLU A 7 -6.17 17.51 -1.95
N LEU A 8 -4.84 17.44 -1.98
CA LEU A 8 -3.98 18.57 -2.32
C LEU A 8 -4.19 19.03 -3.77
N ILE A 9 -4.23 18.09 -4.71
CA ILE A 9 -4.50 18.38 -6.14
C ILE A 9 -5.93 18.91 -6.30
N GLN A 10 -6.91 18.37 -5.58
CA GLN A 10 -8.28 18.86 -5.59
C GLN A 10 -8.38 20.28 -5.05
N LYS A 11 -7.67 20.59 -3.97
CA LYS A 11 -7.59 21.96 -3.42
C LYS A 11 -7.00 22.91 -4.45
N LEU A 12 -5.87 22.55 -5.08
CA LEU A 12 -5.26 23.37 -6.13
C LEU A 12 -6.20 23.55 -7.34
N ALA A 13 -6.92 22.51 -7.74
CA ALA A 13 -7.92 22.59 -8.80
C ALA A 13 -9.05 23.58 -8.47
N ASN A 14 -9.56 23.53 -7.24
CA ASN A 14 -10.57 24.48 -6.78
C ASN A 14 -10.03 25.93 -6.75
N ASP A 15 -8.82 26.13 -6.23
CA ASP A 15 -8.21 27.45 -6.10
C ASP A 15 -7.83 28.07 -7.46
N THR A 16 -7.46 27.24 -8.44
CA THR A 16 -7.11 27.67 -9.82
C THR A 16 -8.32 27.78 -10.75
N GLY A 17 -9.48 27.23 -10.37
CA GLY A 17 -10.65 27.09 -11.23
C GLY A 17 -10.50 26.06 -12.35
N LEU A 18 -9.44 25.23 -12.32
CA LEU A 18 -9.21 24.17 -13.29
C LEU A 18 -9.93 22.87 -12.88
N HIS A 19 -10.21 22.02 -13.87
CA HIS A 19 -10.63 20.64 -13.58
C HIS A 19 -9.50 19.83 -12.94
N TYR A 20 -9.85 18.98 -11.97
CA TYR A 20 -8.91 18.07 -11.29
C TYR A 20 -8.00 17.31 -12.27
N SER A 21 -8.57 16.78 -13.34
CA SER A 21 -7.82 16.01 -14.35
C SER A 21 -6.77 16.83 -15.09
N ALA A 22 -6.99 18.14 -15.26
CA ALA A 22 -6.01 19.05 -15.87
C ALA A 22 -4.85 19.31 -14.90
N VAL A 23 -5.15 19.62 -13.64
CA VAL A 23 -4.12 19.82 -12.61
C VAL A 23 -3.31 18.57 -12.37
N ALA A 24 -3.96 17.40 -12.25
CA ALA A 24 -3.29 16.12 -12.08
C ALA A 24 -2.33 15.81 -13.25
N LYS A 25 -2.71 16.13 -14.49
CA LYS A 25 -1.82 16.00 -15.66
C LYS A 25 -0.61 16.92 -15.59
N LEU A 26 -0.79 18.17 -15.14
CA LEU A 26 0.32 19.12 -14.98
C LEU A 26 1.30 18.66 -13.89
N VAL A 27 0.77 18.23 -12.74
CA VAL A 27 1.56 17.67 -11.64
C VAL A 27 2.33 16.44 -12.11
N ASN A 28 1.66 15.46 -12.74
CA ASN A 28 2.32 14.25 -13.22
C ASN A 28 3.41 14.54 -14.27
N ARG A 29 3.18 15.48 -15.19
CA ARG A 29 4.22 15.91 -16.16
C ARG A 29 5.41 16.57 -15.48
N SER A 30 5.18 17.32 -14.41
CA SER A 30 6.24 17.93 -13.62
C SER A 30 7.04 16.86 -12.86
N MET A 31 6.35 15.89 -12.24
CA MET A 31 6.99 14.77 -11.55
C MET A 31 7.79 13.85 -12.48
N GLN A 32 7.29 13.60 -13.70
CA GLN A 32 8.03 12.86 -14.73
C GLN A 32 9.38 13.50 -15.10
N LYS A 33 9.50 14.82 -14.92
CA LYS A 33 10.74 15.57 -15.15
C LYS A 33 11.69 15.59 -13.95
N GLY A 34 11.42 14.81 -12.89
CA GLY A 34 12.26 14.75 -11.70
C GLY A 34 11.88 15.69 -10.57
N ARG A 35 10.73 16.37 -10.64
CA ARG A 35 10.28 17.28 -9.57
C ARG A 35 9.48 16.55 -8.50
N GLY A 36 9.60 16.97 -7.25
CA GLY A 36 8.78 16.45 -6.16
C GLY A 36 7.30 16.81 -6.31
N LEU A 37 6.41 16.09 -5.62
CA LEU A 37 4.97 16.38 -5.62
C LEU A 37 4.67 17.81 -5.13
N ILE A 38 5.25 18.20 -3.98
CA ILE A 38 4.99 19.50 -3.37
C ILE A 38 5.56 20.64 -4.21
N GLU A 39 6.76 20.47 -4.75
CA GLU A 39 7.36 21.42 -5.69
C GLU A 39 6.46 21.59 -6.92
N SER A 40 6.01 20.49 -7.52
CA SER A 40 5.14 20.52 -8.69
C SER A 40 3.83 21.27 -8.44
N VAL A 41 3.20 21.06 -7.27
CA VAL A 41 1.98 21.79 -6.87
C VAL A 41 2.28 23.27 -6.63
N ARG A 42 3.40 23.62 -6.00
CA ARG A 42 3.78 25.01 -5.73
C ARG A 42 4.05 25.80 -7.00
N ILE A 43 4.72 25.21 -7.97
CA ILE A 43 5.00 25.86 -9.26
C ILE A 43 3.68 26.19 -9.97
N ILE A 44 2.73 25.25 -10.00
CA ILE A 44 1.40 25.52 -10.58
C ILE A 44 0.67 26.61 -9.78
N ALA A 45 0.76 26.61 -8.45
CA ALA A 45 0.16 27.66 -7.63
C ALA A 45 0.76 29.05 -7.95
N GLU A 46 2.07 29.14 -8.13
CA GLU A 46 2.77 30.37 -8.50
C GLU A 46 2.35 30.89 -9.89
N ASP A 47 2.24 29.99 -10.88
CA ASP A 47 1.77 30.33 -12.24
C ASP A 47 0.37 30.96 -12.23
N TYR A 48 -0.47 30.58 -11.26
CA TYR A 48 -1.83 31.09 -11.05
C TYR A 48 -1.93 32.21 -10.01
N LYS A 49 -0.79 32.78 -9.57
CA LYS A 49 -0.71 33.87 -8.58
C LYS A 49 -1.34 33.51 -7.22
N LEU A 50 -1.36 32.23 -6.87
CA LEU A 50 -1.80 31.72 -5.57
C LEU A 50 -0.62 31.71 -4.59
N ASN A 51 -0.89 31.62 -3.29
CA ASN A 51 0.17 31.52 -2.28
C ASN A 51 0.68 30.06 -2.19
N PRO A 52 1.90 29.73 -2.67
CA PRO A 52 2.42 28.36 -2.68
C PRO A 52 2.59 27.77 -1.27
N LYS A 53 2.72 28.62 -0.24
CA LYS A 53 2.98 28.17 1.14
C LYS A 53 1.80 27.45 1.80
N ILE A 54 0.59 27.55 1.23
CA ILE A 54 -0.60 26.88 1.77
C ILE A 54 -0.77 25.43 1.28
N TYR A 55 0.07 25.00 0.33
CA TYR A 55 0.09 23.65 -0.21
C TYR A 55 1.23 22.85 0.44
N LYS A 56 0.88 22.12 1.49
CA LYS A 56 1.81 21.34 2.31
C LYS A 56 1.16 20.04 2.72
N ILE A 57 1.95 18.98 2.75
CA ILE A 57 1.60 17.70 3.36
C ILE A 57 2.74 17.35 4.31
N ASN A 58 2.40 16.88 5.51
CA ASN A 58 3.40 16.35 6.43
C ASN A 58 3.44 14.82 6.29
N PRO A 59 4.53 14.24 5.74
CA PRO A 59 4.63 12.79 5.56
C PRO A 59 4.72 12.03 6.88
N GLU A 60 5.20 12.62 7.97
CA GLU A 60 5.22 11.95 9.29
C GLU A 60 3.81 11.74 9.84
N ASN A 61 2.90 12.68 9.55
CA ASN A 61 1.48 12.52 9.90
C ASN A 61 0.84 11.38 9.10
N ILE A 62 1.26 11.17 7.85
CA ILE A 62 0.77 10.04 7.02
C ILE A 62 1.18 8.71 7.66
N VAL A 63 2.45 8.59 8.07
CA VAL A 63 2.94 7.37 8.75
C VAL A 63 2.20 7.15 10.06
N SER A 64 2.01 8.21 10.86
CA SER A 64 1.28 8.13 12.14
C SER A 64 -0.15 7.62 11.96
N GLU A 65 -0.86 8.09 10.93
CA GLU A 65 -2.21 7.63 10.62
C GLU A 65 -2.23 6.19 10.07
N ALA A 66 -1.27 5.83 9.22
CA ALA A 66 -1.14 4.46 8.74
C ALA A 66 -0.90 3.48 9.90
N VAL A 67 0.01 3.83 10.82
CA VAL A 67 0.28 3.05 12.05
C VAL A 67 -0.97 2.97 12.92
N LYS A 68 -1.73 4.05 13.06
CA LYS A 68 -2.99 4.06 13.81
C LYS A 68 -3.98 3.05 13.23
N ILE A 69 -4.21 3.06 11.91
CA ILE A 69 -5.10 2.10 11.23
C ILE A 69 -4.62 0.67 11.48
N LEU A 70 -3.33 0.41 11.28
CA LEU A 70 -2.77 -0.94 11.41
C LEU A 70 -2.68 -1.47 12.85
N ARG A 71 -2.82 -0.59 13.86
CA ARG A 71 -2.87 -1.00 15.27
C ARG A 71 -4.29 -1.12 15.82
N GLU A 72 -5.29 -0.68 15.06
CA GLU A 72 -6.68 -0.62 15.51
C GLU A 72 -7.28 -2.02 15.67
N ASP A 73 -7.13 -2.87 14.66
CA ASP A 73 -7.59 -4.26 14.67
C ASP A 73 -6.64 -5.16 13.83
N TYR A 74 -6.26 -6.30 14.41
CA TYR A 74 -5.38 -7.28 13.75
C TYR A 74 -6.03 -7.95 12.53
N THR A 75 -7.31 -8.30 12.61
CA THR A 75 -8.08 -8.89 11.51
C THR A 75 -8.19 -7.91 10.35
N GLN A 76 -8.49 -6.64 10.65
CA GLN A 76 -8.50 -5.56 9.65
C GLN A 76 -7.13 -5.43 8.99
N THR A 77 -6.05 -5.44 9.78
CA THR A 77 -4.67 -5.38 9.26
C THR A 77 -4.34 -6.53 8.32
N LEU A 78 -4.75 -7.76 8.67
CA LEU A 78 -4.60 -8.93 7.79
C LEU A 78 -5.38 -8.77 6.49
N MET A 79 -6.61 -8.26 6.56
CA MET A 79 -7.43 -8.03 5.37
C MET A 79 -6.84 -6.94 4.46
N ILE A 80 -6.42 -5.80 5.02
CA ILE A 80 -5.72 -4.74 4.29
C ILE A 80 -4.48 -5.32 3.60
N SER A 81 -3.67 -6.11 4.33
CA SER A 81 -2.47 -6.74 3.79
C SER A 81 -2.79 -7.67 2.61
N ALA A 82 -3.83 -8.49 2.73
CA ALA A 82 -4.26 -9.41 1.67
C ALA A 82 -4.74 -8.67 0.42
N VAL A 83 -5.57 -7.62 0.59
CA VAL A 83 -6.07 -6.81 -0.53
C VAL A 83 -4.92 -6.11 -1.24
N LEU A 84 -4.03 -5.43 -0.50
CA LEU A 84 -2.90 -4.73 -1.09
C LEU A 84 -1.94 -5.70 -1.81
N GLY A 85 -1.72 -6.89 -1.25
CA GLY A 85 -0.95 -7.95 -1.88
C GLY A 85 -1.53 -8.38 -3.23
N GLN A 86 -2.83 -8.67 -3.28
CA GLN A 86 -3.53 -9.01 -4.53
C GLN A 86 -3.48 -7.87 -5.54
N MET A 87 -3.67 -6.62 -5.10
CA MET A 87 -3.60 -5.46 -6.00
C MET A 87 -2.21 -5.25 -6.59
N VAL A 88 -1.12 -5.55 -5.87
CA VAL A 88 0.25 -5.36 -6.42
C VAL A 88 0.56 -6.36 -7.54
N GLU A 89 -0.03 -7.57 -7.46
CA GLU A 89 0.05 -8.64 -8.46
C GLU A 89 -0.93 -8.45 -9.62
N SER A 90 -1.96 -7.64 -9.42
CA SER A 90 -2.98 -7.37 -10.42
C SER A 90 -2.40 -6.64 -11.65
N LYS A 91 -3.04 -6.82 -12.79
CA LYS A 91 -2.65 -6.18 -14.07
C LYS A 91 -3.55 -4.99 -14.37
N GLY A 92 -3.02 -4.00 -15.09
CA GLY A 92 -3.81 -2.87 -15.59
C GLY A 92 -4.07 -1.81 -14.52
N LYS A 93 -5.29 -1.24 -14.51
CA LYS A 93 -5.64 -0.03 -13.75
C LYS A 93 -5.82 -0.28 -12.25
N ASP A 94 -6.16 -1.51 -11.88
CA ASP A 94 -6.37 -1.90 -10.47
C ASP A 94 -5.05 -2.24 -9.76
N ARG A 95 -3.93 -2.15 -10.49
CA ARG A 95 -2.61 -2.47 -9.96
C ARG A 95 -2.17 -1.43 -8.93
N PHE A 96 -1.99 -1.87 -7.69
CA PHE A 96 -1.39 -1.03 -6.67
C PHE A 96 0.10 -0.79 -6.98
N PRO A 97 0.62 0.45 -6.92
CA PRO A 97 2.01 0.72 -7.25
C PRO A 97 2.96 -0.04 -6.32
N PRO A 98 3.92 -0.83 -6.84
CA PRO A 98 4.88 -1.56 -6.01
C PRO A 98 5.65 -0.68 -5.00
N PRO A 99 6.09 0.55 -5.35
CA PRO A 99 6.72 1.43 -4.37
C PRO A 99 5.82 1.74 -3.15
N ALA A 100 4.52 1.96 -3.37
CA ALA A 100 3.54 2.19 -2.30
C ALA A 100 3.32 0.93 -1.46
N PHE A 101 3.32 -0.24 -2.08
CA PHE A 101 3.31 -1.52 -1.37
C PHE A 101 4.56 -1.74 -0.51
N PHE A 102 5.73 -1.36 -1.00
CA PHE A 102 6.95 -1.45 -0.19
C PHE A 102 6.89 -0.54 1.04
N ALA A 103 6.41 0.69 0.89
CA ALA A 103 6.22 1.58 2.03
C ALA A 103 5.26 0.99 3.08
N PHE A 104 4.18 0.35 2.61
CA PHE A 104 3.26 -0.37 3.48
C PHE A 104 3.94 -1.49 4.27
N ILE A 105 4.74 -2.34 3.60
CA ILE A 105 5.46 -3.44 4.26
C ILE A 105 6.48 -2.93 5.28
N GLU A 106 7.21 -1.86 4.97
CA GLU A 106 8.15 -1.26 5.94
C GLU A 106 7.41 -0.80 7.19
N ILE A 107 6.33 -0.03 7.03
CA ILE A 107 5.53 0.45 8.17
C ILE A 107 4.94 -0.72 8.95
N LEU A 108 4.41 -1.73 8.26
CA LEU A 108 3.85 -2.93 8.90
C LEU A 108 4.91 -3.68 9.72
N SER A 109 6.16 -3.74 9.25
CA SER A 109 7.25 -4.43 9.95
C SER A 109 7.69 -3.75 11.25
N GLU A 110 7.41 -2.44 11.40
CA GLU A 110 7.68 -1.67 12.62
C GLU A 110 6.56 -1.77 13.66
N ILE A 111 5.45 -2.43 13.33
CA ILE A 111 4.32 -2.60 14.24
C ILE A 111 4.51 -3.86 15.07
N GLU A 112 5.02 -3.68 16.29
CA GLU A 112 5.04 -4.74 17.29
C GLU A 112 3.62 -5.09 17.76
N ASN A 113 3.33 -6.41 17.83
CA ASN A 113 2.22 -7.04 18.55
C ASN A 113 0.92 -6.21 18.61
N VAL A 114 0.17 -6.19 17.51
CA VAL A 114 -1.22 -5.67 17.50
C VAL A 114 -2.05 -6.50 18.50
N PRO A 115 -2.79 -5.87 19.42
CA PRO A 115 -3.70 -6.57 20.31
C PRO A 115 -4.63 -7.47 19.48
N ARG A 116 -4.77 -8.74 19.85
CA ARG A 116 -5.74 -9.67 19.23
C ARG A 116 -7.18 -9.39 19.71
N ASP A 117 -7.50 -8.13 20.00
CA ASP A 117 -8.85 -7.74 20.33
C ASP A 117 -9.69 -7.83 19.05
N SER A 118 -10.51 -8.88 18.98
CA SER A 118 -11.48 -9.06 17.91
C SER A 118 -12.66 -8.12 18.15
N LYS A 119 -12.55 -6.86 17.75
CA LYS A 119 -13.76 -6.07 17.57
C LYS A 119 -14.39 -6.54 16.26
N SER A 120 -15.68 -6.88 16.27
CA SER A 120 -16.36 -7.26 15.04
C SER A 120 -16.62 -6.01 14.20
N GLU A 121 -15.61 -5.55 13.48
CA GLU A 121 -15.80 -4.52 12.45
C GLU A 121 -16.66 -5.05 11.31
N THR A 122 -17.38 -4.15 10.65
CA THR A 122 -18.22 -4.48 9.49
C THR A 122 -17.41 -4.42 8.20
N SER A 123 -17.80 -5.20 7.18
CA SER A 123 -17.09 -5.25 5.88
C SER A 123 -16.87 -3.86 5.26
N THR A 124 -17.84 -2.95 5.40
CA THR A 124 -17.79 -1.57 4.90
C THR A 124 -16.67 -0.74 5.54
N GLU A 125 -16.42 -0.90 6.83
CA GLU A 125 -15.34 -0.18 7.51
C GLU A 125 -13.97 -0.63 6.99
N ILE A 126 -13.81 -1.92 6.70
CA ILE A 126 -12.55 -2.47 6.20
C ILE A 126 -12.25 -1.98 4.77
N GLU A 127 -13.26 -1.86 3.92
CA GLU A 127 -13.11 -1.28 2.57
C GLU A 127 -12.67 0.19 2.62
N GLU A 128 -13.30 1.00 3.49
CA GLU A 128 -12.93 2.40 3.70
C GLU A 128 -11.49 2.54 4.20
N ARG A 129 -11.10 1.69 5.16
CA ARG A 129 -9.77 1.71 5.76
C ARG A 129 -8.69 1.23 4.78
N THR A 130 -9.02 0.23 3.96
CA THR A 130 -8.16 -0.21 2.85
C THR A 130 -7.96 0.90 1.82
N THR A 131 -9.05 1.57 1.42
CA THR A 131 -9.00 2.72 0.50
C THR A 131 -8.15 3.84 1.09
N ARG A 132 -8.32 4.13 2.39
CA ARG A 132 -7.50 5.12 3.08
C ARG A 132 -6.02 4.73 3.09
N MET A 133 -5.71 3.45 3.33
CA MET A 133 -4.33 2.96 3.28
C MET A 133 -3.70 3.14 1.89
N ILE A 134 -4.45 2.84 0.82
CA ILE A 134 -4.00 3.08 -0.57
C ILE A 134 -3.64 4.55 -0.78
N GLU A 135 -4.51 5.47 -0.35
CA GLU A 135 -4.27 6.92 -0.50
C GLU A 135 -3.08 7.40 0.34
N LEU A 136 -2.95 6.92 1.58
CA LEU A 136 -1.84 7.27 2.46
C LEU A 136 -0.51 6.80 1.87
N MET A 137 -0.40 5.54 1.45
CA MET A 137 0.84 4.96 0.94
C MET A 137 1.26 5.56 -0.41
N THR A 138 0.31 5.77 -1.31
CA THR A 138 0.61 6.43 -2.60
C THR A 138 1.03 7.88 -2.41
N THR A 139 0.40 8.61 -1.48
CA THR A 139 0.82 9.95 -1.11
C THR A 139 2.21 9.93 -0.49
N LEU A 140 2.48 9.03 0.45
CA LEU A 140 3.76 8.93 1.16
C LEU A 140 4.90 8.75 0.16
N VAL A 141 4.82 7.77 -0.73
CA VAL A 141 5.90 7.52 -1.69
C VAL A 141 6.05 8.66 -2.69
N SER A 142 4.97 9.37 -3.04
CA SER A 142 5.05 10.58 -3.86
C SER A 142 5.80 11.73 -3.17
N LEU A 143 5.91 11.70 -1.84
CA LEU A 143 6.65 12.68 -1.04
C LEU A 143 8.08 12.21 -0.71
N LEU A 144 8.30 10.90 -0.55
CA LEU A 144 9.60 10.36 -0.14
C LEU A 144 10.55 10.08 -1.30
N CYS A 145 10.03 9.89 -2.51
CA CYS A 145 10.80 9.44 -3.67
C CYS A 145 10.82 10.49 -4.78
N ASP A 146 11.94 10.56 -5.48
CA ASP A 146 12.04 11.25 -6.77
C ASP A 146 11.55 10.34 -7.90
N TRP A 147 10.87 10.94 -8.86
CA TRP A 147 10.20 10.23 -9.96
C TRP A 147 10.79 10.60 -11.31
N SER A 148 10.74 9.65 -12.22
CA SER A 148 11.07 9.82 -13.64
C SER A 148 10.02 9.10 -14.49
N GLU A 149 10.13 9.22 -15.82
CA GLU A 149 9.32 8.44 -16.74
C GLU A 149 9.46 6.92 -16.54
N LEU A 150 10.61 6.45 -16.04
CA LEU A 150 10.89 5.05 -15.74
C LEU A 150 10.45 4.62 -14.32
N GLY A 151 9.82 5.52 -13.57
CA GLY A 151 9.43 5.32 -12.17
C GLY A 151 10.42 5.95 -11.19
N VAL A 152 10.47 5.42 -9.97
CA VAL A 152 11.32 5.96 -8.90
C VAL A 152 12.81 5.93 -9.32
N ASN A 153 13.49 7.07 -9.23
CA ASN A 153 14.90 7.23 -9.59
C ASN A 153 15.80 7.65 -8.42
N GLY A 154 15.24 8.07 -7.29
CA GLY A 154 15.98 8.48 -6.11
C GLY A 154 15.09 8.67 -4.88
N ILE A 155 15.70 9.12 -3.80
CA ILE A 155 15.02 9.61 -2.60
C ILE A 155 14.89 11.13 -2.75
N ALA A 156 13.70 11.66 -2.46
CA ALA A 156 13.45 13.08 -2.56
C ALA A 156 14.41 13.90 -1.70
N PHE A 157 14.91 15.01 -2.24
CA PHE A 157 15.87 15.87 -1.55
C PHE A 157 15.31 16.41 -0.21
N ASP A 158 14.01 16.70 -0.17
CA ASP A 158 13.30 17.19 1.01
C ASP A 158 12.66 16.08 1.86
N CYS A 159 13.07 14.81 1.64
CA CYS A 159 12.65 13.69 2.49
C CYS A 159 13.08 13.93 3.95
N PRO A 160 12.14 13.93 4.91
CA PRO A 160 12.46 14.10 6.32
C PRO A 160 13.42 13.03 6.83
N ASP A 161 14.34 13.43 7.73
CA ASP A 161 15.35 12.52 8.29
C ASP A 161 14.70 11.31 8.99
N ALA A 162 13.59 11.55 9.72
CA ALA A 162 12.84 10.51 10.42
C ALA A 162 12.29 9.42 9.49
N LEU A 163 12.05 9.72 8.21
CA LEU A 163 11.48 8.79 7.23
C LEU A 163 12.51 8.30 6.21
N ARG A 164 13.79 8.67 6.38
CA ARG A 164 14.82 8.37 5.40
C ARG A 164 15.12 6.88 5.28
N GLU A 165 14.99 6.10 6.35
CA GLU A 165 15.17 4.64 6.28
C GLU A 165 14.05 3.97 5.49
N ILE A 166 12.78 4.34 5.73
CA ILE A 166 11.64 3.88 4.91
C ILE A 166 11.87 4.25 3.44
N ALA A 167 12.27 5.50 3.16
CA ALA A 167 12.54 5.95 1.80
C ALA A 167 13.67 5.15 1.12
N ARG A 168 14.76 4.85 1.86
CA ARG A 168 15.86 4.00 1.36
C ARG A 168 15.39 2.59 1.06
N ALA A 169 14.59 1.99 1.94
CA ALA A 169 14.06 0.65 1.74
C ALA A 169 13.15 0.59 0.52
N VAL A 170 12.22 1.54 0.38
CA VAL A 170 11.34 1.68 -0.80
C VAL A 170 12.16 1.84 -2.07
N PHE A 171 13.17 2.73 -2.07
CA PHE A 171 14.04 2.95 -3.22
C PHE A 171 14.78 1.67 -3.62
N ARG A 172 15.45 1.01 -2.66
CA ARG A 172 16.20 -0.23 -2.91
C ARG A 172 15.32 -1.35 -3.44
N LYS A 173 14.16 -1.59 -2.82
CA LYS A 173 13.19 -2.61 -3.26
C LYS A 173 12.62 -2.28 -4.64
N THR A 174 12.37 -1.00 -4.93
CA THR A 174 11.94 -0.57 -6.26
C THR A 174 13.01 -0.78 -7.32
N LYS A 175 14.28 -0.48 -7.03
CA LYS A 175 15.40 -0.74 -7.95
C LYS A 175 15.61 -2.23 -8.20
N LEU A 176 15.47 -3.04 -7.17
CA LEU A 176 15.49 -4.50 -7.27
C LEU A 176 14.41 -5.00 -8.24
N LEU A 177 13.17 -4.54 -8.04
CA LEU A 177 12.03 -4.86 -8.91
C LEU A 177 12.22 -4.38 -10.35
N GLN A 178 12.71 -3.16 -10.55
CA GLN A 178 13.06 -2.64 -11.88
C GLN A 178 14.14 -3.47 -12.57
N GLY A 179 15.02 -4.12 -11.80
CA GLY A 179 16.02 -5.07 -12.29
C GLY A 179 15.50 -6.48 -12.56
N GLY A 180 14.20 -6.74 -12.38
CA GLY A 180 13.60 -8.06 -12.57
C GLY A 180 13.74 -8.99 -11.36
N LEU A 181 14.08 -8.46 -10.19
CA LEU A 181 14.28 -9.23 -8.95
C LEU A 181 13.24 -8.84 -7.87
N TRP A 182 12.90 -9.78 -6.99
CA TRP A 182 11.92 -9.59 -5.92
C TRP A 182 12.42 -10.15 -4.59
N THR A 183 12.09 -9.48 -3.49
CA THR A 183 12.33 -10.00 -2.13
C THR A 183 11.10 -10.77 -1.68
N CYS A 184 11.20 -12.10 -1.58
CA CYS A 184 10.12 -12.96 -1.11
C CYS A 184 9.60 -12.48 0.25
N ILE A 185 8.29 -12.22 0.35
CA ILE A 185 7.68 -11.67 1.58
C ILE A 185 7.75 -12.64 2.77
N SER A 186 7.87 -13.94 2.50
CA SER A 186 7.89 -14.98 3.54
C SER A 186 9.28 -15.24 4.13
N CYS A 187 10.32 -15.37 3.29
CA CYS A 187 11.67 -15.75 3.74
C CYS A 187 12.74 -14.68 3.55
N GLY A 188 12.43 -13.57 2.87
CA GLY A 188 13.38 -12.49 2.60
C GLY A 188 14.40 -12.77 1.48
N ASN A 189 14.37 -13.95 0.85
CA ASN A 189 15.29 -14.27 -0.24
C ASN A 189 15.00 -13.42 -1.50
N ILE A 190 16.06 -13.07 -2.22
CA ILE A 190 15.97 -12.38 -3.51
C ILE A 190 15.84 -13.43 -4.62
N VAL A 191 14.81 -13.33 -5.45
CA VAL A 191 14.50 -14.25 -6.55
C VAL A 191 14.13 -13.49 -7.82
N ASP A 192 14.14 -14.15 -8.98
CA ASP A 192 13.63 -13.54 -10.22
C ASP A 192 12.12 -13.32 -10.09
N VAL A 193 11.63 -12.15 -10.51
CA VAL A 193 10.20 -11.80 -10.49
C VAL A 193 9.36 -12.85 -11.24
N LYS A 194 9.90 -13.47 -12.29
CA LYS A 194 9.23 -14.53 -13.05
C LYS A 194 9.06 -15.82 -12.27
N GLU A 195 9.84 -16.02 -11.23
CA GLU A 195 9.79 -17.17 -10.32
C GLU A 195 8.93 -16.87 -9.08
N THR A 196 8.31 -15.69 -9.01
CA THR A 196 7.42 -15.33 -7.91
C THR A 196 5.96 -15.68 -8.18
N ARG A 197 5.27 -16.14 -7.14
CA ARG A 197 3.83 -16.36 -7.11
C ARG A 197 3.29 -15.95 -5.75
N ALA A 198 2.18 -15.22 -5.71
CA ALA A 198 1.63 -14.67 -4.46
C ALA A 198 2.68 -13.85 -3.67
N LEU A 199 3.56 -13.12 -4.38
CA LEU A 199 4.70 -12.37 -3.83
C LEU A 199 5.76 -13.21 -3.06
N MET A 200 5.72 -14.53 -3.21
CA MET A 200 6.62 -15.49 -2.58
C MET A 200 7.52 -16.17 -3.61
N CYS A 201 8.68 -16.68 -3.16
CA CYS A 201 9.47 -17.58 -3.96
C CYS A 201 8.79 -18.95 -4.07
N VAL A 202 9.12 -19.71 -5.11
CA VAL A 202 8.60 -21.07 -5.36
C VAL A 202 8.69 -21.98 -4.14
N GLU A 203 9.79 -21.91 -3.37
CA GLU A 203 9.96 -22.74 -2.17
C GLU A 203 8.96 -22.40 -1.06
N CYS A 204 8.64 -21.13 -0.88
CA CYS A 204 7.66 -20.69 0.12
C CYS A 204 6.23 -20.97 -0.34
N ASP A 205 5.93 -20.76 -1.62
CA ASP A 205 4.63 -21.08 -2.23
C ASP A 205 4.32 -22.59 -2.11
N ASN A 206 5.27 -23.44 -2.49
CA ASN A 206 5.14 -24.90 -2.40
C ASN A 206 4.93 -25.41 -0.97
N LYS A 207 5.43 -24.71 0.06
CA LYS A 207 5.19 -25.08 1.47
C LYS A 207 3.76 -24.80 1.91
N ILE A 208 3.06 -23.88 1.24
CA ILE A 208 1.65 -23.56 1.50
C ILE A 208 0.76 -24.57 0.77
N ASP A 209 1.05 -24.84 -0.52
CA ASP A 209 0.35 -25.85 -1.32
C ASP A 209 0.64 -27.29 -0.87
N GLY A 210 1.76 -27.53 -0.17
CA GLY A 210 2.19 -28.83 0.35
C GLY A 210 1.45 -29.32 1.61
N ARG A 211 0.43 -28.60 2.10
CA ARG A 211 -0.47 -29.12 3.14
C ARG A 211 -1.50 -30.05 2.47
N ARG A 212 -1.21 -31.35 2.58
CA ARG A 212 -2.12 -32.52 2.67
C ARG A 212 -3.56 -32.27 2.24
N SER A 213 -4.06 -33.12 1.33
CA SER A 213 -5.49 -33.19 1.01
C SER A 213 -6.32 -33.06 2.29
N LEU A 214 -7.38 -32.25 2.22
CA LEU A 214 -8.37 -32.14 3.30
C LEU A 214 -8.86 -33.52 3.78
N GLU A 215 -8.73 -34.55 2.95
CA GLU A 215 -9.03 -35.95 3.23
C GLU A 215 -8.12 -36.57 4.32
N ASP A 216 -6.81 -36.28 4.35
CA ASP A 216 -5.88 -36.85 5.36
C ASP A 216 -6.11 -36.31 6.78
N THR A 217 -6.73 -35.13 6.91
CA THR A 217 -7.02 -34.51 8.23
C THR A 217 -8.32 -35.06 8.84
N PHE A 218 -9.20 -35.66 8.04
CA PHE A 218 -10.44 -36.27 8.53
C PHE A 218 -10.26 -37.71 9.01
N GLU A 219 -9.24 -38.44 8.57
CA GLU A 219 -9.00 -39.82 9.01
C GLU A 219 -8.29 -39.92 10.38
N THR A 220 -7.62 -38.85 10.83
CA THR A 220 -6.85 -38.85 12.09
C THR A 220 -7.56 -38.25 13.30
N LEU A 221 -8.77 -37.70 13.15
CA LEU A 221 -9.64 -37.28 14.25
C LEU A 221 -10.83 -38.22 14.36
N GLY A 222 -10.61 -39.34 15.04
CA GLY A 222 -11.63 -40.32 15.37
C GLY A 222 -12.91 -39.68 15.92
N GLY A 223 -14.03 -40.06 15.30
CA GLY A 223 -15.34 -40.19 15.91
C GLY A 223 -15.89 -38.98 16.67
N ARG A 224 -16.51 -38.04 15.94
CA ARG A 224 -17.66 -37.29 16.48
C ARG A 224 -18.60 -36.90 15.34
N THR A 225 -19.69 -37.65 15.24
CA THR A 225 -20.86 -37.37 14.40
C THR A 225 -21.36 -35.96 14.71
N ARG A 226 -21.15 -35.01 13.81
CA ARG A 226 -21.76 -33.68 13.85
C ARG A 226 -22.93 -33.68 12.88
N SER A 227 -24.14 -33.78 13.43
CA SER A 227 -25.39 -33.55 12.71
C SER A 227 -25.41 -32.12 12.17
N GLY A 228 -25.57 -31.98 10.85
CA GLY A 228 -25.79 -30.70 10.19
C GLY A 228 -27.16 -30.13 10.55
N TYR A 229 -27.20 -28.84 10.84
CA TYR A 229 -28.44 -28.07 10.93
C TYR A 229 -29.13 -28.07 9.56
N GLY A 230 -30.40 -28.48 9.52
CA GLY A 230 -31.27 -28.31 8.36
C GLY A 230 -31.87 -29.59 7.76
N ARG A 231 -32.58 -30.39 8.55
CA ARG A 231 -33.69 -31.23 8.07
C ARG A 231 -34.79 -31.26 9.11
N THR A 232 -35.90 -30.57 8.83
CA THR A 232 -37.19 -30.81 9.45
C THR A 232 -37.75 -32.13 8.90
N GLU A 233 -37.87 -33.15 9.74
CA GLU A 233 -38.70 -34.31 9.44
C GLU A 233 -40.10 -34.07 10.01
N GLY A 234 -41.09 -34.12 9.12
CA GLY A 234 -42.50 -34.05 9.48
C GLY A 234 -42.97 -35.36 10.11
N LYS A 235 -43.87 -35.21 11.08
CA LYS A 235 -45.00 -36.09 11.33
C LYS A 235 -46.23 -35.23 11.51
#